data_AF-A0A7W0P2T5-F1
#
_entry.id   AF-A0A7W0P2T5-F1
#
_cell.length_a   1.000
_cell.length_b   1.000
_cell.length_c   1.000
_cell.angle_alpha   90.00
_cell.angle_beta   90.00
_cell.angle_gamma   90.00
#
_symmetry.space_group_name_H-M   'P 1'
#
loop_
_entity.id
_entity.type
_entity.pdbx_description
1 polymer ?
#
loop_
_entity_poly.entity_id
_entity_poly.type
_entity_poly.pdbx_seq_one_letter_code
_entity_poly.pdbx_strand_id
1 'polypeptide(L)' 'FWKTWDWLMLVLALLHGVNGLRVIVLDYVRPAGLRLAINSFFVVLGAALMVLGTIVVVTFDPADWPAVT' A
#
# COMPACT_ATOMS: atom_id res chain seq x y z
N PHE A 1 20.53 -4.81 4.06
CA PHE A 1 20.00 -3.74 4.93
C PHE A 1 18.89 -2.97 4.22
N TRP A 2 19.17 -2.20 3.17
CA TRP A 2 18.18 -1.32 2.52
C TRP A 2 16.90 -2.00 2.03
N LYS A 3 16.98 -3.16 1.36
CA LYS A 3 15.76 -3.92 0.98
C LYS A 3 14.83 -4.21 2.17
N THR A 4 15.40 -4.55 3.33
CA THR A 4 14.62 -4.80 4.56
C THR A 4 13.96 -3.52 5.05
N TRP A 5 14.68 -2.39 4.99
CA TRP A 5 14.14 -1.08 5.36
C TRP A 5 13.00 -0.65 4.42
N ASP A 6 13.19 -0.80 3.12
CA ASP A 6 12.17 -0.46 2.11
C ASP A 6 10.91 -1.32 2.29
N TRP A 7 11.09 -2.61 2.54
CA TRP A 7 9.98 -3.52 2.81
C TRP A 7 9.24 -3.18 4.12
N LEU A 8 9.97 -2.86 5.20
CA LEU A 8 9.36 -2.41 6.45
C LEU A 8 8.56 -1.13 6.27
N MET A 9 9.10 -0.15 5.55
CA MET A 9 8.40 1.10 5.25
C MET A 9 7.16 0.86 4.39
N LEU A 10 7.22 -0.01 3.38
CA LEU A 10 6.06 -0.42 2.59
C LEU A 10 4.95 -1.00 3.48
N VAL A 11 5.30 -1.96 4.33
CA VAL A 11 4.35 -2.63 5.22
C VAL A 11 3.71 -1.63 6.19
N LEU A 12 4.54 -0.87 6.92
CA LEU A 12 4.07 0.07 7.94
C LEU A 12 3.23 1.19 7.32
N ALA A 13 3.69 1.79 6.22
CA ALA A 13 3.00 2.91 5.60
C ALA A 13 1.64 2.50 5.02
N LEU A 14 1.56 1.37 4.30
CA LEU A 14 0.29 0.92 3.72
C LEU A 14 -0.69 0.45 4.81
N LEU A 15 -0.25 -0.34 5.79
CA LEU A 15 -1.13 -0.78 6.87
C LEU A 15 -1.62 0.39 7.71
N HIS A 16 -0.73 1.31 8.09
CA HIS A 16 -1.10 2.51 8.84
C HIS A 16 -2.05 3.41 8.03
N GLY A 17 -1.71 3.67 6.77
CA GLY A 17 -2.52 4.50 5.88
C GLY A 17 -3.93 3.96 5.65
N VAL A 18 -4.07 2.66 5.37
CA VAL A 18 -5.38 2.02 5.17
C VAL A 18 -6.20 2.02 6.47
N ASN A 19 -5.57 1.76 7.63
CA ASN A 19 -6.26 1.85 8.92
C ASN A 19 -6.72 3.28 9.23
N GLY A 20 -5.89 4.29 8.95
CA GLY A 20 -6.26 5.71 9.09
C GLY A 20 -7.41 6.10 8.16
N LEU A 21 -7.36 5.68 6.88
CA LEU A 21 -8.45 5.90 5.94
C LEU A 21 -9.75 5.25 6.42
N ARG A 22 -9.70 4.06 7.03
CA ARG A 22 -10.88 3.44 7.61
C ARG A 22 -11.54 4.33 8.67
N VAL A 23 -10.75 4.96 9.55
CA VAL A 23 -11.25 5.90 10.56
C VAL A 23 -11.88 7.13 9.88
N ILE A 24 -11.17 7.76 8.93
CA ILE A 24 -11.70 8.90 8.17
C ILE A 24 -13.04 8.55 7.50
N VAL A 25 -13.14 7.40 6.84
CA VAL A 25 -14.37 6.98 6.17
C VAL A 25 -15.49 6.74 7.18
N LEU A 26 -15.19 6.19 8.36
CA LEU A 26 -16.18 6.02 9.44
C LEU A 26 -16.71 7.35 9.95
N ASP A 27 -15.87 8.37 10.01
CA ASP A 27 -16.22 9.70 10.52
C ASP A 27 -17.01 10.55 9.51
N TYR A 28 -16.64 10.49 8.22
CA TYR A 28 -17.16 11.41 7.20
C TYR A 28 -18.21 10.80 6.26
N VAL A 29 -18.26 9.48 6.09
CA VAL A 29 -19.19 8.83 5.14
C VAL A 29 -20.42 8.29 5.88
N ARG A 30 -21.55 8.98 5.74
CA ARG A 30 -22.81 8.65 6.43
C ARG A 30 -23.55 7.43 5.85
N PRO A 31 -23.72 7.27 4.52
CA PRO A 31 -24.47 6.14 4.00
C PRO A 31 -23.72 4.83 4.23
N ALA A 32 -24.37 3.86 4.89
CA ALA A 32 -23.72 2.60 5.26
C ALA A 32 -23.17 1.82 4.05
N GLY A 33 -23.93 1.79 2.95
CA GLY A 33 -23.50 1.13 1.71
C GLY A 33 -22.27 1.80 1.08
N LEU A 34 -22.25 3.14 1.05
CA LEU A 34 -21.10 3.88 0.51
C LEU A 34 -19.87 3.72 1.39
N ARG A 35 -20.04 3.72 2.71
CA ARG A 35 -18.96 3.45 3.67
C ARG A 35 -18.36 2.06 3.50
N LEU A 36 -19.19 1.05 3.26
CA LEU A 36 -18.72 -0.31 2.97
C LEU A 36 -17.92 -0.31 1.66
N ALA A 37 -18.49 0.23 0.58
CA ALA A 37 -17.85 0.25 -0.73
C ALA A 37 -16.48 0.96 -0.70
N ILE A 38 -16.39 2.13 -0.06
CA ILE A 38 -15.13 2.90 0.02
C ILE A 38 -14.08 2.17 0.87
N ASN A 39 -14.46 1.62 2.03
CA ASN A 39 -13.52 0.84 2.85
C ASN A 39 -13.03 -0.41 2.12
N SER A 40 -13.93 -1.15 1.46
CA SER A 40 -13.56 -2.31 0.64
C SER A 40 -12.61 -1.93 -0.48
N PHE A 41 -12.86 -0.81 -1.17
CA PHE A 41 -11.96 -0.28 -2.19
C PHE A 41 -10.55 -0.03 -1.64
N PHE A 42 -10.42 0.69 -0.52
CA PHE A 42 -9.09 0.97 0.07
C PHE A 42 -8.38 -0.29 0.57
N VAL A 43 -9.11 -1.27 1.10
CA VAL A 43 -8.53 -2.57 1.49
C VAL A 43 -8.00 -3.32 0.26
N VAL A 44 -8.79 -3.43 -0.80
CA VAL A 44 -8.36 -4.10 -2.04
C VAL A 44 -7.20 -3.37 -2.69
N LEU A 45 -7.25 -2.05 -2.78
CA LEU A 45 -6.16 -1.23 -3.32
C LEU A 45 -4.89 -1.36 -2.47
N GLY A 46 -5.01 -1.29 -1.15
CA GLY A 46 -3.89 -1.46 -0.23
C GLY A 46 -3.26 -2.85 -0.36
N ALA A 47 -4.06 -3.91 -0.48
CA ALA A 47 -3.57 -5.26 -0.70
C ALA A 47 -2.87 -5.41 -2.06
N ALA A 48 -3.44 -4.85 -3.14
CA ALA A 48 -2.84 -4.87 -4.46
C ALA A 48 -1.48 -4.15 -4.47
N LEU A 49 -1.39 -2.96 -3.85
CA LEU A 49 -0.14 -2.21 -3.73
C LEU A 49 0.87 -2.91 -2.82
N MET A 50 0.43 -3.59 -1.76
CA MET A 50 1.30 -4.38 -0.88
C MET A 50 1.96 -5.52 -1.67
N VAL A 51 1.17 -6.26 -2.45
CA VAL A 51 1.67 -7.35 -3.29
C VAL A 51 2.62 -6.81 -4.35
N LEU A 52 2.21 -5.79 -5.11
CA LEU A 52 3.04 -5.19 -6.14
C LEU A 52 4.36 -4.65 -5.58
N GLY A 53 4.31 -3.88 -4.49
CA GLY A 53 5.49 -3.34 -3.83
C GLY A 53 6.41 -4.43 -3.29
N THR A 54 5.85 -5.51 -2.73
CA THR A 54 6.64 -6.65 -2.26
C THR A 54 7.35 -7.34 -3.42
N ILE A 55 6.65 -7.55 -4.55
CA ILE A 55 7.26 -8.08 -5.78
C ILE A 55 8.43 -7.19 -6.18
N VAL A 56 8.22 -5.88 -6.32
CA VAL A 56 9.28 -4.94 -6.73
C VAL A 56 10.48 -4.99 -5.79
N VAL A 57 10.27 -4.90 -4.47
CA VAL A 57 11.38 -4.91 -3.48
C VAL A 57 12.17 -6.22 -3.52
N VAL A 58 11.50 -7.35 -3.76
CA VAL A 58 12.14 -8.67 -3.78
C VAL A 58 12.82 -8.95 -5.12
N THR A 59 12.22 -8.57 -6.25
CA THR A 59 12.67 -8.98 -7.58
C THR A 59 13.51 -7.93 -8.31
N PHE A 60 13.55 -6.67 -7.85
CA PHE A 60 14.37 -5.64 -8.49
C PHE A 60 15.87 -5.86 -8.25
N ASP A 61 16.63 -5.84 -9.35
CA ASP A 61 18.10 -5.82 -9.33
C ASP A 61 18.61 -4.47 -9.88
N PRO A 62 19.27 -3.64 -9.04
CA PRO A 62 19.87 -2.40 -9.50
C PRO A 62 21.00 -2.57 -10.52
N ALA A 63 21.69 -3.72 -10.55
CA ALA A 63 22.83 -3.96 -11.44
C ALA A 63 22.41 -4.12 -12.91
N ASP A 64 21.17 -4.57 -13.15
CA ASP A 64 20.59 -4.73 -14.49
C ASP A 64 19.91 -3.46 -15.00
N TRP A 65 20.04 -2.34 -14.27
CA TRP A 65 19.47 -1.06 -14.71
C TRP A 65 20.26 -0.53 -15.91
N PRO A 66 19.63 -0.31 -17.08
CA PRO A 66 20.30 0.31 -18.22
C PRO A 66 20.55 1.77 -17.88
N ALA A 67 21.71 2.06 -17.30
CA ALA A 67 22.17 3.42 -17.12
C ALA A 67 22.27 4.05 -18.51
N VAL A 68 21.53 5.14 -18.73
CA VAL A 68 21.67 5.93 -19.96
C VAL A 68 23.03 6.61 -19.87
N THR A 69 24.03 6.02 -20.54
CA THR A 69 25.33 6.65 -20.79
C THR A 69 25.23 7.69 -21.89
#